data_AF-A0A2W4UJJ7-F1
#
_entry.id   AF-A0A2W4UJJ7-F1
#
_cell.length_a   1.000
_cell.length_b   1.000
_cell.length_c   1.000
_cell.angle_alpha   90.00
_cell.angle_beta   90.00
_cell.angle_gamma   90.00
#
_symmetry.space_group_name_H-M   'P 1'
#
loop_
_entity.id
_entity.type
_entity.pdbx_description
1 polymer ?
#
loop_
_entity_poly.entity_id
_entity_poly.type
_entity_poly.pdbx_seq_one_letter_code
_entity_poly.pdbx_strand_id
1 'polypeptide(L)'
;MQTENLTVKVGEAVTGDMGQKLLVSGSAIALRQWNEEPGDAENKPARSSDYETVGYVIQGRAELTVAGKTIMLEPGVSWVVPKGAEHAYKILDTFQAVEATHPPARD
;
A
#
# COMPACT_ATOMS: atom_id res chain seq x y z
N MET A 1 10.42 -20.60 11.27
CA MET A 1 10.56 -19.45 10.35
C MET A 1 10.70 -20.03 8.95
N GLN A 2 9.82 -19.71 8.01
CA GLN A 2 10.09 -20.04 6.60
C GLN A 2 11.27 -19.17 6.18
N THR A 3 12.46 -19.78 6.08
CA THR A 3 13.73 -19.16 5.66
C THR A 3 13.85 -19.06 4.14
N GLU A 4 12.79 -19.39 3.41
CA GLU A 4 12.76 -19.27 1.97
C GLU A 4 12.32 -17.85 1.60
N ASN A 5 13.11 -17.18 0.75
CA ASN A 5 12.90 -15.82 0.23
C ASN A 5 13.07 -14.67 1.22
N LEU A 6 14.29 -14.53 1.76
CA LEU A 6 14.71 -13.36 2.56
C LEU A 6 14.74 -12.05 1.74
N THR A 7 14.76 -12.13 0.42
CA THR A 7 14.82 -10.97 -0.48
C THR A 7 13.94 -11.20 -1.69
N VAL A 8 13.28 -10.15 -2.16
CA VAL A 8 12.54 -10.12 -3.43
C VAL A 8 12.91 -8.82 -4.15
N LYS A 9 13.30 -8.90 -5.43
CA LYS A 9 13.44 -7.71 -6.27
C LYS A 9 12.08 -7.30 -6.80
N VAL A 10 11.80 -6.00 -6.86
CA VAL A 10 10.51 -5.48 -7.37
C VAL A 10 10.16 -6.02 -8.77
N GLY A 11 11.15 -6.13 -9.67
CA GLY A 11 10.93 -6.67 -11.02
C GLY A 11 10.63 -8.17 -11.09
N GLU A 12 10.95 -8.92 -10.03
CA GLU A 12 10.69 -10.36 -9.88
C GLU A 12 9.43 -10.64 -9.03
N ALA A 13 8.83 -9.58 -8.46
CA ALA A 13 7.68 -9.69 -7.57
C ALA A 13 6.39 -10.07 -8.31
N VAL A 14 5.63 -10.98 -7.70
CA VAL A 14 4.26 -11.32 -8.13
C VAL A 14 3.36 -10.10 -7.97
N THR A 15 2.50 -9.86 -8.94
CA THR A 15 1.43 -8.87 -8.82
C THR A 15 0.25 -9.51 -8.09
N GLY A 16 -0.17 -8.94 -6.97
CA GLY A 16 -1.37 -9.36 -6.24
C GLY A 16 -2.66 -8.82 -6.88
N ASP A 17 -3.80 -9.23 -6.33
CA ASP A 17 -5.11 -9.03 -6.98
C ASP A 17 -5.53 -7.55 -7.11
N MET A 18 -4.94 -6.65 -6.32
CA MET A 18 -5.22 -5.20 -6.39
C MET A 18 -4.18 -4.43 -7.24
N GLY A 19 -3.23 -5.11 -7.89
CA GLY A 19 -2.18 -4.50 -8.72
C GLY A 19 -0.87 -4.21 -7.98
N GLN A 20 -0.82 -4.43 -6.66
CA GLN A 20 0.38 -4.31 -5.84
C GLN A 20 1.44 -5.35 -6.20
N LYS A 21 2.71 -4.98 -6.16
CA LYS A 21 3.83 -5.92 -6.17
C LYS A 21 4.02 -6.49 -4.77
N LEU A 22 3.84 -7.80 -4.62
CA LEU A 22 4.09 -8.53 -3.38
C LEU A 22 5.60 -8.68 -3.20
N LEU A 23 6.20 -7.89 -2.29
CA LEU A 23 7.64 -7.91 -2.05
C LEU A 23 8.00 -9.04 -1.08
N VAL A 24 8.46 -8.72 0.12
CA VAL A 24 8.86 -9.72 1.12
C VAL A 24 7.78 -9.85 2.20
N SER A 25 7.53 -11.09 2.64
CA SER A 25 6.63 -11.37 3.77
C SER A 25 7.35 -12.18 4.85
N GLY A 26 7.29 -11.69 6.08
CA GLY A 26 7.60 -12.45 7.28
C GLY A 26 6.37 -13.14 7.87
N SER A 27 6.50 -13.65 9.10
CA SER A 27 5.39 -14.24 9.83
C SER A 27 4.39 -13.20 10.34
N ALA A 28 4.85 -11.99 10.64
CA ALA A 28 4.03 -10.93 11.25
C ALA A 28 3.79 -9.74 10.32
N ILE A 29 4.68 -9.47 9.36
CA ILE A 29 4.60 -8.27 8.52
C ILE A 29 4.82 -8.69 7.06
N ALA A 30 4.08 -8.08 6.14
CA ALA A 30 4.37 -8.13 4.70
C ALA A 30 4.60 -6.74 4.13
N LEU A 31 5.53 -6.64 3.18
CA LEU A 31 5.84 -5.44 2.42
C LEU A 31 5.29 -5.59 0.99
N ARG A 32 4.68 -4.54 0.48
CA ARG A 32 4.22 -4.43 -0.91
C ARG A 32 4.62 -3.09 -1.52
N GLN A 33 4.64 -3.02 -2.84
CA GLN A 33 4.82 -1.78 -3.57
C GLN A 33 3.60 -1.51 -4.47
N TRP A 34 3.21 -0.25 -4.55
CA TRP A 34 2.20 0.25 -5.47
C TRP A 34 2.86 1.02 -6.61
N ASN A 35 2.29 0.88 -7.80
CA ASN A 35 2.59 1.69 -8.97
C ASN A 35 1.26 1.92 -9.67
N GLU A 36 0.66 3.08 -9.42
CA GLU A 36 -0.70 3.41 -9.87
C GLU A 36 -0.68 4.68 -10.71
N GLU A 37 -1.58 4.74 -11.69
CA GLU A 37 -1.82 5.89 -12.55
C GLU A 37 -3.11 6.62 -12.15
N PRO A 38 -3.27 7.90 -12.52
CA PRO A 38 -4.54 8.61 -12.36
C PRO A 38 -5.69 7.82 -13.00
N GLY A 39 -6.75 7.59 -12.23
CA GLY A 39 -7.90 6.76 -12.64
C GLY A 39 -7.94 5.36 -12.01
N ASP A 40 -6.78 4.78 -11.62
CA ASP A 40 -6.72 3.41 -11.06
C ASP A 40 -7.53 3.25 -9.77
N ALA A 41 -7.68 4.35 -9.01
CA ALA A 41 -8.43 4.37 -7.75
C ALA A 41 -9.78 5.10 -7.85
N GLU A 42 -10.15 5.68 -9.01
CA GLU A 42 -11.29 6.59 -9.13
C GLU A 42 -12.64 5.91 -8.84
N ASN A 43 -12.73 4.60 -9.07
CA ASN A 43 -13.94 3.81 -8.81
C ASN A 43 -13.82 2.89 -7.59
N LYS A 44 -12.71 2.94 -6.82
CA LYS A 44 -12.53 2.11 -5.63
C LYS A 44 -13.32 2.76 -4.48
N PRO A 45 -14.41 2.14 -3.96
CA PRO A 45 -15.12 2.70 -2.83
C PRO A 45 -14.24 2.70 -1.58
N ALA A 46 -14.61 3.52 -0.61
CA ALA A 46 -13.98 3.48 0.70
C ALA A 46 -14.11 2.07 1.30
N ARG A 47 -13.02 1.57 1.88
CA ARG A 47 -12.96 0.23 2.46
C ARG A 47 -12.26 0.25 3.81
N SER A 48 -12.54 -0.74 4.63
CA SER A 48 -11.75 -1.05 5.82
C SER A 48 -10.95 -2.33 5.59
N SER A 49 -9.87 -2.49 6.33
CA SER A 49 -9.04 -3.70 6.29
C SER A 49 -8.83 -4.22 7.70
N ASP A 50 -8.72 -5.54 7.85
CA ASP A 50 -8.47 -6.22 9.13
C ASP A 50 -6.98 -6.24 9.52
N TYR A 51 -6.16 -5.45 8.82
CA TYR A 51 -4.76 -5.18 9.07
C TYR A 51 -4.48 -3.67 9.13
N GLU A 52 -3.44 -3.30 9.87
CA GLU A 52 -2.84 -1.97 9.83
C GLU A 52 -1.94 -1.85 8.59
N THR A 53 -1.86 -0.65 8.03
CA THR A 53 -0.93 -0.31 6.95
C THR A 53 -0.09 0.90 7.36
N VAL A 54 1.22 0.83 7.18
CA VAL A 54 2.12 1.99 7.21
C VAL A 54 2.80 2.12 5.85
N GLY A 55 2.89 3.34 5.32
CA GLY A 55 3.41 3.54 3.97
C GLY A 55 4.40 4.69 3.86
N TYR A 56 5.13 4.72 2.76
CA TYR A 56 6.08 5.77 2.38
C TYR A 56 6.02 6.03 0.86
N VAL A 57 5.95 7.29 0.46
CA VAL A 57 5.86 7.70 -0.94
C VAL A 57 7.26 7.80 -1.54
N ILE A 58 7.48 7.07 -2.63
CA ILE A 58 8.70 7.14 -3.42
C ILE A 58 8.59 8.26 -4.47
N GLN A 59 7.47 8.30 -5.20
CA GLN A 59 7.25 9.24 -6.31
C GLN A 59 5.76 9.53 -6.49
N GLY A 60 5.44 10.69 -7.07
CA GLY A 60 4.08 11.05 -7.45
C GLY A 60 3.25 11.58 -6.29
N ARG A 61 1.95 11.74 -6.53
CA ARG A 61 1.01 12.29 -5.54
C ARG A 61 -0.32 11.54 -5.50
N ALA A 62 -0.86 11.41 -4.30
CA ALA A 62 -2.19 10.88 -4.06
C ALA A 62 -2.86 11.59 -2.87
N GLU A 63 -4.18 11.60 -2.82
CA GLU A 63 -4.94 11.93 -1.62
C GLU A 63 -5.36 10.65 -0.92
N LEU A 64 -5.15 10.58 0.40
CA LEU A 64 -5.68 9.52 1.24
C LEU A 64 -6.73 10.13 2.17
N THR A 65 -7.98 9.68 2.03
CA THR A 65 -9.02 9.94 3.02
C THR A 65 -9.07 8.79 4.00
N VAL A 66 -8.83 9.04 5.29
CA VAL A 66 -8.81 8.04 6.36
C VAL A 66 -9.28 8.66 7.67
N ALA A 67 -10.12 7.94 8.43
CA ALA A 67 -10.63 8.40 9.73
C ALA A 67 -11.21 9.84 9.70
N GLY A 68 -11.94 10.18 8.63
CA GLY A 68 -12.57 11.49 8.44
C GLY A 68 -11.61 12.63 8.10
N LYS A 69 -10.35 12.34 7.78
CA LYS A 69 -9.35 13.33 7.35
C LYS A 69 -8.84 12.97 5.97
N THR A 70 -8.60 13.98 5.14
CA THR A 70 -7.88 13.82 3.88
C THR A 70 -6.47 14.38 4.04
N ILE A 71 -5.47 13.56 3.70
CA ILE A 71 -4.05 13.95 3.71
C ILE A 71 -3.47 13.83 2.31
N MET A 72 -2.52 14.72 2.00
CA MET A 72 -1.74 14.67 0.78
C MET A 72 -0.55 13.72 0.98
N LEU A 73 -0.40 12.77 0.07
CA LEU A 73 0.74 11.88 -0.03
C LEU A 73 1.62 12.39 -1.17
N GLU A 74 2.83 12.81 -0.85
CA GLU A 74 3.84 13.31 -1.80
C GLU A 74 5.22 12.73 -1.44
N PRO A 75 6.23 12.78 -2.33
CA PRO A 75 7.49 12.09 -2.13
C PRO A 75 8.15 12.46 -0.79
N GLY A 76 8.53 11.45 0.00
CA GLY A 76 9.08 11.66 1.35
C GLY A 76 8.05 11.59 2.48
N VAL A 77 6.75 11.64 2.18
CA VAL A 77 5.69 11.50 3.19
C VAL A 77 5.49 10.03 3.56
N SER A 78 5.39 9.77 4.86
CA SER A 78 4.91 8.51 5.42
C SER A 78 3.51 8.66 6.01
N TRP A 79 2.71 7.62 5.98
CA TRP A 79 1.35 7.61 6.56
C TRP A 79 1.04 6.31 7.28
N VAL A 80 -0.08 6.32 8.00
CA VAL A 80 -0.68 5.14 8.64
C VAL A 80 -2.17 5.07 8.32
N VAL A 81 -2.65 3.86 8.02
CA VAL A 81 -4.06 3.49 8.02
C VAL A 81 -4.25 2.51 9.17
N PRO A 82 -4.88 2.92 10.28
CA PRO A 82 -5.13 2.02 11.41
C PRO A 82 -6.00 0.82 10.99
N LYS A 83 -5.78 -0.32 11.63
CA LYS A 83 -6.64 -1.50 11.45
C LYS A 83 -8.11 -1.15 11.67
N GLY A 84 -8.96 -1.57 10.73
CA GLY A 84 -10.40 -1.31 10.74
C GLY A 84 -10.81 0.11 10.36
N ALA A 85 -9.87 1.03 10.12
CA ALA A 85 -10.20 2.37 9.66
C ALA A 85 -10.67 2.34 8.21
N GLU A 86 -11.82 2.97 7.96
CA GLU A 86 -12.29 3.24 6.61
C GLU A 86 -11.33 4.21 5.91
N HIS A 87 -10.92 3.86 4.69
CA HIS A 87 -10.01 4.65 3.89
C HIS A 87 -10.32 4.55 2.39
N ALA A 88 -9.96 5.61 1.66
CA ALA A 88 -10.03 5.69 0.20
C ALA A 88 -8.83 6.48 -0.33
N TYR A 89 -8.28 6.03 -1.46
CA TYR A 89 -7.18 6.70 -2.15
C TYR A 89 -7.68 7.35 -3.43
N LYS A 90 -7.07 8.48 -3.81
CA LYS A 90 -7.25 9.11 -5.11
C LYS A 90 -5.89 9.46 -5.67
N ILE A 91 -5.54 8.84 -6.80
CA ILE A 91 -4.25 9.04 -7.46
C ILE A 91 -4.32 10.33 -8.30
N LEU A 92 -3.37 11.24 -8.08
CA LEU A 92 -3.31 12.55 -8.75
C LEU A 92 -2.30 12.58 -9.90
N ASP A 93 -1.14 11.95 -9.71
CA ASP A 93 -0.11 11.72 -10.73
C ASP A 93 0.35 10.25 -10.64
N THR A 94 1.15 9.77 -11.62
CA THR A 94 1.84 8.47 -11.52
C THR A 94 2.50 8.30 -10.15
N PHE A 95 1.94 7.40 -9.35
CA PHE A 95 2.18 7.30 -7.91
C PHE A 95 2.89 5.98 -7.58
N GLN A 96 4.01 6.10 -6.87
CA GLN A 96 4.78 4.96 -6.40
C GLN A 96 4.99 5.05 -4.90
N ALA A 97 4.67 3.95 -4.21
CA ALA A 97 4.69 3.85 -2.77
C ALA A 97 5.09 2.45 -2.31
N VAL A 98 5.67 2.36 -1.12
CA VAL A 98 5.82 1.09 -0.39
C VAL A 98 4.93 1.11 0.83
N GLU A 99 4.35 -0.05 1.15
CA GLU A 99 3.50 -0.25 2.31
C GLU A 99 3.90 -1.52 3.06
N ALA A 100 3.91 -1.44 4.39
CA ALA A 100 4.00 -2.60 5.27
C ALA A 100 2.66 -2.83 5.96
N THR A 101 2.27 -4.10 6.12
CA THR A 101 0.98 -4.51 6.69
C THR A 101 1.14 -5.45 7.89
N HIS A 102 0.29 -5.29 8.91
CA HIS A 102 0.20 -6.21 10.06
C HIS A 102 -1.26 -6.46 10.49
N PRO A 103 -1.73 -7.73 10.58
CA PRO A 103 -1.05 -8.94 10.08
C PRO A 103 -0.76 -8.86 8.58
N PRO A 104 0.08 -9.75 8.03
CA PRO A 104 0.43 -9.73 6.61
C PRO A 104 -0.81 -9.83 5.73
N ALA A 105 -1.03 -8.84 4.85
CA ALA A 105 -2.00 -8.95 3.78
C ALA A 105 -1.39 -9.81 2.64
N ARG A 106 -1.93 -11.01 2.41
CA ARG A 106 -1.30 -12.05 1.56
C ARG A 106 -1.99 -12.30 0.22
N ASP A 107 -3.00 -11.51 -0.10
CA ASP A 107 -3.83 -11.66 -1.31
C ASP A 107 -3.51 -10.54 -2.33
#